data_AF-A0A391P7W6-F1
#
_entry.id   AF-A0A391P7W6-F1
#
_cell.length_a   1.000
_cell.length_b   1.000
_cell.length_c   1.000
_cell.angle_alpha   90.00
_cell.angle_beta   90.00
_cell.angle_gamma   90.00
#
_symmetry.space_group_name_H-M   'P 1'
#
loop_
_entity.id
_entity.type
_entity.pdbx_description
1 polymer ?
#
loop_
_entity_poly.entity_id
_entity_poly.type
_entity_poly.pdbx_seq_one_letter_code
_entity_poly.pdbx_strand_id
1 'polypeptide(L)'
;MLGKPTQMSPIRAADPIDPRVASLANDIKAAQGPEIQQLQGWLADWGVSATTTSPSGGMPGMPGHDVGNMGGGGMMTEQDMTALRNAQGVEASRLFLTQMIEHHKGAITMAQTEVDSGQFAPAMELARSIIASQQKEIDTMQQMLGSL
;
A
#
# COMPACT_ATOMS: atom_id res chain seq x y z
N MET A 1 40.39 -44.63 -11.60
CA MET A 1 39.94 -43.89 -10.40
C MET A 1 38.70 -43.10 -10.77
N LEU A 2 37.53 -43.56 -10.34
CA LEU A 2 36.24 -42.90 -10.54
C LEU A 2 36.12 -41.72 -9.55
N GLY A 3 36.11 -40.50 -10.04
CA GLY A 3 35.70 -39.32 -9.27
C GLY A 3 34.19 -39.28 -9.14
N LYS A 4 33.68 -39.34 -7.91
CA LYS A 4 32.24 -39.34 -7.60
C LYS A 4 31.60 -37.99 -7.98
N PRO A 5 30.33 -37.97 -8.44
CA PRO A 5 29.60 -36.74 -8.71
C PRO A 5 29.38 -35.98 -7.39
N THR A 6 29.81 -34.72 -7.40
CA THR A 6 29.57 -33.74 -6.35
C THR A 6 28.07 -33.63 -6.09
N GLN A 7 27.69 -33.81 -4.84
CA GLN A 7 26.36 -33.49 -4.32
C GLN A 7 26.02 -32.03 -4.64
N MET A 8 25.29 -31.78 -5.72
CA MET A 8 24.53 -30.54 -5.85
C MET A 8 23.34 -30.67 -4.91
N SER A 9 23.45 -30.07 -3.72
CA SER A 9 22.30 -29.81 -2.85
C SER A 9 21.18 -29.21 -3.71
N PRO A 10 19.92 -29.67 -3.60
CA PRO A 10 18.84 -29.00 -4.30
C PRO A 10 18.83 -27.55 -3.83
N ILE A 11 18.96 -26.62 -4.77
CA ILE A 11 18.60 -25.22 -4.56
C ILE A 11 17.16 -25.29 -4.03
N ARG A 12 16.96 -25.06 -2.73
CA ARG A 12 15.62 -25.01 -2.15
C ARG A 12 14.94 -23.87 -2.89
N ALA A 13 13.92 -24.19 -3.69
CA ALA A 13 13.03 -23.18 -4.24
C ALA A 13 12.59 -22.31 -3.06
N ALA A 14 12.64 -20.98 -3.23
CA ALA A 14 12.16 -20.06 -2.22
C ALA A 14 10.75 -20.49 -1.80
N ASP A 15 10.51 -20.60 -0.50
CA ASP A 15 9.18 -20.95 0.00
C ASP A 15 8.17 -19.92 -0.53
N PRO A 16 7.02 -20.33 -1.06
CA PRO A 16 6.03 -19.41 -1.57
C PRO A 16 5.45 -18.55 -0.43
N ILE A 17 4.99 -17.34 -0.75
CA ILE A 17 4.23 -16.52 0.20
C ILE A 17 2.95 -17.24 0.64
N ASP A 18 2.42 -16.87 1.81
CA ASP A 18 1.15 -17.44 2.28
C ASP A 18 0.03 -17.10 1.27
N PRO A 19 -0.71 -18.10 0.75
CA PRO A 19 -1.75 -17.87 -0.26
C PRO A 19 -2.89 -16.98 0.24
N ARG A 20 -3.13 -16.93 1.56
CA ARG A 20 -4.12 -16.03 2.17
C ARG A 20 -3.72 -14.57 1.99
N VAL A 21 -2.42 -14.27 2.09
CA VAL A 21 -1.88 -12.92 1.86
C VAL A 21 -2.00 -12.52 0.40
N ALA A 22 -1.72 -13.44 -0.53
CA ALA A 22 -1.91 -13.19 -1.95
C ALA A 22 -3.39 -12.93 -2.31
N SER A 23 -4.33 -13.67 -1.70
CA SER A 23 -5.77 -13.44 -1.86
C SER A 23 -6.15 -12.04 -1.36
N LEU A 24 -5.75 -11.71 -0.13
CA LEU A 24 -6.06 -10.41 0.47
C LEU A 24 -5.55 -9.24 -0.38
N ALA A 25 -4.34 -9.34 -0.93
CA ALA A 25 -3.79 -8.29 -1.80
C ALA A 25 -4.65 -8.06 -3.05
N ASN A 26 -5.21 -9.12 -3.64
CA ASN A 26 -6.13 -8.99 -4.77
C ASN A 26 -7.47 -8.37 -4.35
N ASP A 27 -7.98 -8.76 -3.18
CA ASP A 27 -9.25 -8.25 -2.66
C ASP A 27 -9.15 -6.74 -2.35
N ILE A 28 -8.07 -6.29 -1.70
CA ILE A 28 -7.79 -4.87 -1.45
C ILE A 28 -7.72 -4.09 -2.76
N LYS A 29 -6.98 -4.61 -3.75
CA LYS A 29 -6.87 -3.96 -5.07
C LYS A 29 -8.23 -3.83 -5.76
N ALA A 30 -9.07 -4.84 -5.67
CA ALA A 30 -10.40 -4.83 -6.26
C ALA A 30 -11.33 -3.83 -5.53
N ALA A 31 -11.23 -3.73 -4.21
CA ALA A 31 -12.02 -2.82 -3.40
C ALA A 31 -11.64 -1.34 -3.62
N GLN A 32 -10.35 -1.02 -3.72
CA GLN A 32 -9.88 0.37 -3.89
C GLN A 32 -10.07 0.91 -5.31
N GLY A 33 -10.23 0.05 -6.32
CA GLY A 33 -10.38 0.46 -7.72
C GLY A 33 -11.54 1.44 -7.97
N PRO A 34 -12.78 1.10 -7.56
CA PRO A 34 -13.93 2.00 -7.67
C PRO A 34 -13.76 3.33 -6.91
N GLU A 35 -13.11 3.32 -5.74
CA GLU A 35 -12.85 4.53 -4.95
C GLU A 35 -11.93 5.50 -5.71
N ILE A 36 -10.86 4.97 -6.33
CA ILE A 36 -9.96 5.74 -7.19
C ILE A 36 -10.72 6.35 -8.39
N GLN A 37 -11.59 5.57 -9.04
CA GLN A 37 -12.38 6.05 -10.17
C GLN A 37 -13.31 7.19 -9.76
N GLN A 38 -13.92 7.09 -8.58
CA GLN A 38 -14.79 8.14 -8.05
C GLN A 38 -14.03 9.43 -7.75
N LEU A 39 -12.87 9.34 -7.09
CA LEU A 39 -11.98 10.48 -6.82
C LEU A 39 -11.51 11.14 -8.14
N GLN A 40 -11.13 10.35 -9.13
CA GLN A 40 -10.75 10.85 -10.46
C GLN A 40 -11.90 11.55 -11.18
N GLY A 41 -13.13 11.04 -11.04
CA GLY A 41 -14.33 11.68 -11.56
C GLY A 41 -14.54 13.07 -10.99
N TRP A 42 -14.43 13.23 -9.67
CA TRP A 42 -14.56 14.54 -9.03
C TRP A 42 -13.45 15.51 -9.44
N LEU A 43 -12.20 15.05 -9.53
CA LEU A 43 -11.11 15.88 -10.03
C LEU A 43 -11.38 16.38 -11.46
N ALA A 44 -11.92 15.51 -12.33
CA ALA A 44 -12.30 15.89 -13.68
C ALA A 44 -13.45 16.91 -13.70
N ASP A 45 -14.49 16.70 -12.88
CA ASP A 45 -15.63 17.63 -12.75
C ASP A 45 -15.18 19.01 -12.24
N TRP A 46 -14.18 19.05 -11.37
CA TRP A 46 -13.57 20.29 -10.87
C TRP A 46 -12.54 20.91 -11.84
N GLY A 47 -12.28 20.27 -12.98
CA GLY A 47 -11.30 20.74 -13.97
C GLY A 47 -9.84 20.58 -13.52
N VAL A 48 -9.58 19.77 -12.50
CA VAL A 48 -8.22 19.44 -12.04
C VAL A 48 -7.70 18.27 -12.87
N SER A 49 -6.82 18.56 -13.83
CA SER A 49 -6.13 17.50 -14.57
C SER A 49 -5.22 16.71 -13.62
N ALA A 50 -5.40 15.39 -13.60
CA ALA A 50 -4.60 14.43 -12.84
C ALA A 50 -3.09 14.42 -13.20
N THR A 51 -2.67 15.24 -14.17
CA THR A 51 -1.28 15.40 -14.64
C THR A 51 -0.45 16.40 -13.82
N THR A 52 -1.00 17.02 -12.78
CA THR A 52 -0.28 18.04 -12.00
C THR A 52 0.62 17.48 -10.88
N THR A 53 0.66 16.17 -10.68
CA THR A 53 1.58 15.51 -9.73
C THR A 53 2.32 14.35 -10.39
N SER A 54 3.23 14.67 -11.32
CA SER A 54 4.37 13.79 -11.58
C SER A 54 5.34 13.87 -10.40
N PRO A 55 5.93 12.76 -9.92
CA PRO A 55 6.97 12.78 -8.88
C PRO A 55 8.26 13.50 -9.30
N SER A 56 8.34 13.98 -10.54
CA SER A 56 9.51 14.60 -11.15
C SER A 56 9.24 16.00 -11.74
N GLY A 57 8.10 16.61 -11.42
CA GLY A 57 7.75 17.96 -11.87
C GLY A 57 7.86 19.00 -10.76
N GLY A 58 9.08 19.41 -10.41
CA GLY A 58 9.26 20.58 -9.53
C GLY A 58 8.53 21.80 -10.10
N MET A 59 7.72 22.46 -9.28
CA MET A 59 7.22 23.80 -9.61
C MET A 59 8.43 24.73 -9.82
N PRO A 60 8.56 25.41 -10.97
CA PRO A 60 9.61 26.42 -11.13
C PRO A 60 9.25 27.62 -10.25
N GLY A 61 9.90 27.76 -9.09
CA GLY A 61 9.85 29.00 -8.30
C GLY A 61 9.77 28.88 -6.78
N MET A 62 9.71 27.68 -6.19
CA MET A 62 9.74 27.53 -4.72
C MET A 62 11.14 27.09 -4.25
N PRO A 63 11.84 27.86 -3.39
CA PRO A 63 13.11 27.45 -2.82
C PRO A 63 12.91 26.24 -1.90
N GLY A 64 13.58 25.14 -2.25
CA GLY A 64 13.99 24.03 -1.38
C GLY A 64 13.06 23.67 -0.22
N HIS A 65 12.05 22.84 -0.48
CA HIS A 65 11.60 21.87 0.51
C HIS A 65 12.12 20.52 0.05
N ASP A 66 12.97 19.91 0.88
CA ASP A 66 13.46 18.55 0.70
C ASP A 66 12.29 17.59 0.45
N VAL A 67 12.16 17.11 -0.79
CA VAL A 67 11.26 16.01 -1.17
C VAL A 67 11.74 14.65 -0.64
N GLY A 68 12.80 14.63 0.18
CA GLY A 68 13.40 13.42 0.76
C GLY A 68 12.60 12.76 1.88
N ASN A 69 11.45 13.31 2.29
CA ASN A 69 10.68 12.80 3.43
C ASN A 69 9.17 12.71 3.16
N MET A 70 8.74 12.23 1.98
CA MET A 70 7.34 11.87 1.72
C MET A 70 6.92 10.52 2.37
N GLY A 71 7.59 10.09 3.45
CA GLY A 71 7.21 8.91 4.25
C GLY A 71 6.25 9.21 5.41
N GLY A 72 5.72 10.44 5.50
CA GLY A 72 4.79 10.83 6.55
C GLY A 72 3.34 10.54 6.14
N GLY A 73 2.68 9.60 6.83
CA GLY A 73 1.23 9.35 6.66
C GLY A 73 0.84 7.95 6.17
N GLY A 74 1.67 6.93 6.40
CA GLY A 74 1.38 5.53 6.01
C GLY A 74 1.84 5.15 4.60
N MET A 75 2.32 6.10 3.79
CA MET A 75 2.91 5.78 2.49
C MET A 75 4.20 4.97 2.66
N MET A 76 4.31 3.86 1.93
CA MET A 76 5.52 3.03 1.92
C MET A 76 6.68 3.79 1.27
N THR A 77 7.85 3.77 1.90
CA THR A 77 9.06 4.37 1.35
C THR A 77 9.66 3.51 0.24
N GLU A 78 10.59 4.07 -0.56
CA GLU A 78 11.36 3.27 -1.53
C GLU A 78 12.16 2.15 -0.87
N GLN A 79 12.63 2.38 0.36
CA GLN A 79 13.33 1.39 1.17
C GLN A 79 12.39 0.25 1.58
N ASP A 80 11.17 0.56 2.00
CA ASP A 80 10.13 -0.43 2.33
C ASP A 80 9.79 -1.30 1.12
N MET A 81 9.60 -0.68 -0.04
CA MET A 81 9.32 -1.39 -1.29
C MET A 81 10.50 -2.27 -1.73
N THR A 82 11.74 -1.82 -1.49
CA THR A 82 12.94 -2.61 -1.76
C THR A 82 13.04 -3.81 -0.83
N ALA A 83 12.77 -3.61 0.47
CA ALA A 83 12.73 -4.70 1.43
C ALA A 83 11.67 -5.74 1.06
N LEU A 84 10.48 -5.30 0.65
CA LEU A 84 9.39 -6.18 0.23
C LEU A 84 9.75 -7.02 -1.01
N ARG A 85 10.40 -6.42 -2.02
CA ARG A 85 10.85 -7.14 -3.23
C ARG A 85 11.93 -8.18 -2.95
N ASN A 86 12.74 -7.97 -1.92
CA ASN A 86 13.85 -8.85 -1.56
C ASN A 86 13.43 -9.95 -0.58
N ALA A 87 12.29 -9.80 0.11
CA ALA A 87 11.77 -10.79 1.03
C ALA A 87 11.15 -11.98 0.28
N GLN A 88 11.12 -13.15 0.93
CA GLN A 88 10.55 -14.39 0.37
C GLN A 88 9.74 -15.14 1.44
N GLY A 89 8.83 -16.01 1.00
CA GLY A 89 8.04 -16.89 1.86
C GLY A 89 7.28 -16.18 2.99
N VAL A 90 7.42 -16.71 4.20
CA VAL A 90 6.76 -16.19 5.40
C VAL A 90 7.24 -14.78 5.74
N GLU A 91 8.52 -14.47 5.53
CA GLU A 91 9.06 -13.13 5.79
C GLU A 91 8.46 -12.08 4.85
N ALA A 92 8.30 -12.39 3.57
CA ALA A 92 7.58 -11.51 2.64
C ALA A 92 6.12 -11.30 3.07
N SER A 93 5.46 -12.37 3.53
CA SER A 93 4.08 -12.33 4.01
C SER A 93 3.95 -11.41 5.24
N ARG A 94 4.86 -11.57 6.22
CA ARG A 94 4.91 -10.75 7.43
C ARG A 94 5.19 -9.28 7.11
N LEU A 95 6.14 -9.03 6.20
CA LEU A 95 6.52 -7.68 5.81
C LEU A 95 5.39 -6.95 5.08
N PHE A 96 4.73 -7.62 4.12
CA PHE A 96 3.57 -7.08 3.42
C PHE A 96 2.45 -6.68 4.39
N LEU A 97 2.04 -7.60 5.27
CA LEU A 97 0.96 -7.33 6.23
C LEU A 97 1.29 -6.18 7.18
N THR A 98 2.53 -6.13 7.67
CA THR A 98 2.97 -5.06 8.59
C THR A 98 2.93 -3.70 7.91
N GLN A 99 3.47 -3.60 6.69
CA GLN A 99 3.51 -2.34 5.95
C GLN A 99 2.10 -1.89 5.53
N MET A 100 1.24 -2.82 5.09
CA MET A 100 -0.14 -2.51 4.71
C MET A 100 -1.01 -2.07 5.90
N ILE A 101 -0.77 -2.60 7.11
CA ILE A 101 -1.45 -2.10 8.32
C ILE A 101 -1.12 -0.63 8.57
N GLU A 102 0.15 -0.24 8.49
CA GLU A 102 0.57 1.15 8.71
C GLU A 102 0.07 2.07 7.59
N HIS A 103 0.07 1.59 6.35
CA HIS A 103 -0.55 2.28 5.23
C HIS A 103 -2.03 2.57 5.46
N HIS A 104 -2.80 1.56 5.86
CA HIS A 104 -4.22 1.71 6.12
C HIS A 104 -4.51 2.64 7.30
N LYS A 105 -3.72 2.61 8.38
CA LYS A 105 -3.86 3.57 9.49
C LYS A 105 -3.64 5.01 9.03
N GLY A 106 -2.66 5.23 8.17
CA GLY A 106 -2.41 6.52 7.55
C GLY A 106 -3.60 6.99 6.71
N ALA A 107 -4.14 6.10 5.88
CA ALA A 107 -5.31 6.39 5.06
C ALA A 107 -6.58 6.66 5.88
N ILE A 108 -6.81 5.92 6.97
CA ILE A 108 -7.89 6.18 7.94
C ILE A 108 -7.74 7.56 8.56
N THR A 109 -6.51 7.96 8.94
CA THR A 109 -6.25 9.30 9.52
C THR A 109 -6.59 10.41 8.54
N MET A 110 -6.22 10.25 7.26
CA MET A 110 -6.57 11.20 6.21
C MET A 110 -8.08 11.24 5.94
N ALA A 111 -8.74 10.08 5.87
CA ALA A 111 -10.18 9.99 5.70
C ALA A 111 -10.94 10.62 6.87
N GLN A 112 -10.48 10.45 8.10
CA GLN A 112 -11.07 11.08 9.27
C GLN A 112 -10.98 12.62 9.18
N THR A 113 -9.85 13.14 8.69
CA THR A 113 -9.69 14.59 8.44
C THR A 113 -10.72 15.10 7.44
N GLU A 114 -10.98 14.36 6.35
CA GLU A 114 -12.02 14.70 5.38
C GLU A 114 -13.42 14.64 6.00
N VAL A 115 -13.70 13.64 6.84
CA VAL A 115 -14.98 13.54 7.56
C VAL A 115 -15.21 14.72 8.51
N ASP A 116 -14.16 15.19 9.18
CA ASP A 116 -14.26 16.22 10.21
C ASP A 116 -14.27 17.64 9.63
N SER A 117 -13.53 17.87 8.53
CA SER A 117 -13.25 19.21 8.00
C SER A 117 -13.63 19.40 6.53
N GLY A 118 -14.10 18.34 5.86
CA GLY A 118 -14.49 18.36 4.45
C GLY A 118 -15.72 19.25 4.20
N GLN A 119 -15.81 19.76 2.97
CA GLN A 119 -16.92 20.63 2.54
C GLN A 119 -17.78 19.97 1.46
N PHE A 120 -17.28 18.92 0.81
CA PHE A 120 -17.99 18.22 -0.25
C PHE A 120 -18.62 16.94 0.31
N ALA A 121 -19.93 16.97 0.55
CA ALA A 121 -20.65 15.88 1.20
C ALA A 121 -20.40 14.49 0.57
N PRO A 122 -20.34 14.32 -0.77
CA PRO A 122 -19.99 13.02 -1.36
C PRO A 122 -18.58 12.53 -1.01
N ALA A 123 -17.59 13.42 -0.87
CA ALA A 123 -16.24 13.04 -0.42
C ALA A 123 -16.22 12.61 1.04
N MET A 124 -16.97 13.31 1.90
CA MET A 124 -17.12 12.91 3.31
C MET A 124 -17.77 11.53 3.45
N GLU A 125 -18.78 11.20 2.64
CA GLU A 125 -19.40 9.88 2.63
C GLU A 125 -18.45 8.79 2.13
N LEU A 126 -17.70 9.05 1.05
CA LEU A 126 -16.65 8.12 0.60
C LEU A 126 -15.60 7.91 1.69
N ALA A 127 -15.17 8.96 2.38
CA ALA A 127 -14.21 8.87 3.48
C ALA A 127 -14.73 8.00 4.64
N ARG A 128 -16.01 8.10 5.02
CA ARG A 128 -16.64 7.19 6.01
C ARG A 128 -16.59 5.73 5.55
N SER A 129 -16.86 5.48 4.27
CA SER A 129 -16.77 4.13 3.69
C SER A 129 -15.35 3.58 3.75
N ILE A 130 -14.36 4.39 3.37
CA ILE A 130 -12.93 4.05 3.42
C ILE A 130 -12.48 3.71 4.85
N ILE A 131 -12.91 4.48 5.85
CA ILE A 131 -12.60 4.18 7.26
C ILE A 131 -13.13 2.80 7.64
N ALA A 132 -14.39 2.52 7.30
CA ALA A 132 -15.04 1.27 7.67
C ALA A 132 -14.46 0.05 6.94
N SER A 133 -14.10 0.17 5.67
CA SER A 133 -13.48 -0.91 4.89
C SER A 133 -12.04 -1.17 5.36
N GLN A 134 -11.21 -0.13 5.46
CA GLN A 134 -9.80 -0.30 5.81
C GLN A 134 -9.61 -0.75 7.27
N GLN A 135 -10.52 -0.41 8.20
CA GLN A 135 -10.45 -0.97 9.56
C GLN A 135 -10.65 -2.50 9.54
N LYS A 136 -11.59 -3.02 8.73
CA LYS A 136 -11.81 -4.48 8.60
C LYS A 136 -10.61 -5.17 7.96
N GLU A 137 -9.96 -4.52 7.00
CA GLU A 137 -8.76 -5.03 6.35
C GLU A 137 -7.58 -5.07 7.35
N ILE A 138 -7.42 -4.05 8.21
CA ILE A 138 -6.46 -4.07 9.32
C ILE A 138 -6.71 -5.26 10.24
N ASP A 139 -7.95 -5.47 10.69
CA ASP A 139 -8.29 -6.56 11.60
C ASP A 139 -7.96 -7.93 10.96
N THR A 140 -8.26 -8.09 9.68
CA THR A 140 -7.93 -9.29 8.89
C THR A 140 -6.41 -9.50 8.81
N MET A 141 -5.64 -8.44 8.52
CA MET A 141 -4.19 -8.52 8.44
C MET A 141 -3.55 -8.88 9.79
N GLN A 142 -4.05 -8.33 10.89
CA GLN A 142 -3.58 -8.63 12.24
C GLN A 142 -3.83 -10.11 12.60
N GLN A 143 -5.01 -10.64 12.26
CA GLN A 143 -5.31 -12.05 12.44
C GLN A 143 -4.37 -12.95 11.64
N MET A 144 -4.11 -12.60 10.37
CA MET A 144 -3.17 -13.34 9.53
C MET A 144 -1.76 -13.32 10.14
N LEU A 145 -1.25 -12.14 10.54
CA LEU A 145 0.05 -11.99 11.19
C LEU A 145 0.23 -12.86 12.44
N GLY A 146 -0.83 -13.02 13.24
CA GLY A 146 -0.83 -13.88 14.42
C GLY A 146 -0.84 -15.38 14.11
N SER A 147 -1.08 -15.76 12.86
CA SER A 147 -1.21 -17.15 12.38
C SER A 147 -0.16 -17.55 11.33
N LEU A 148 0.81 -16.66 11.04
CA LEU A 148 2.00 -16.93 10.23
C LEU A 148 3.11 -17.52 11.11
#